data_AF-A0AAV2BWF1-F1
#
_entry.id   AF-A0AAV2BWF1-F1
#
_cell.length_a   1.000
_cell.length_b   1.000
_cell.length_c   1.000
_cell.angle_alpha   90.00
_cell.angle_beta   90.00
_cell.angle_gamma   90.00
#
_symmetry.space_group_name_H-M   'P 1'
#
loop_
_entity.id
_entity.type
_entity.pdbx_description
1 polymer ?
#
loop_
_entity_poly.entity_id
_entity_poly.type
_entity_poly.pdbx_seq_one_letter_code
_entity_poly.pdbx_strand_id
1 'polypeptide(L)'
;MSSQELALYIHALLVACVDPRDFYGHDLVQELRKSVETGGSYSNPFLILVLCNAGDAMTVRDVERVTFAYDSQHRPFWTEDEIVQNLMDVHGETITVRFSVWMGGQVNQARSWRVKMCLNSTIYHVIETVDKVVNKRKVEYDVVYGKPFLTAWNGKQDDPEMGTFWFVYLKT
;
A
#
# COMPACT_ATOMS: atom_id res chain seq x y z
N MET A 1 -3.02 2.74 -17.69
CA MET A 1 -3.59 1.70 -16.80
C MET A 1 -2.52 1.32 -15.79
N SER A 2 -2.85 1.20 -14.51
CA SER A 2 -1.89 0.71 -13.52
C SER A 2 -1.62 -0.79 -13.73
N SER A 3 -0.47 -1.29 -13.27
CA SER A 3 -0.12 -2.71 -13.36
C SER A 3 -1.14 -3.60 -12.63
N GLN A 4 -1.72 -3.10 -11.54
CA GLN A 4 -2.75 -3.78 -10.77
C GLN A 4 -4.07 -3.88 -11.53
N GLU A 5 -4.52 -2.79 -12.16
CA GLU A 5 -5.71 -2.82 -13.01
C GLU A 5 -5.51 -3.77 -14.19
N LEU A 6 -4.36 -3.71 -14.86
CA LEU A 6 -4.03 -4.64 -15.95
C LEU A 6 -4.06 -6.10 -15.50
N ALA A 7 -3.49 -6.39 -14.32
CA ALA A 7 -3.53 -7.73 -13.74
C ALA A 7 -4.95 -8.19 -13.40
N LEU A 8 -5.82 -7.31 -12.88
CA LEU A 8 -7.24 -7.62 -12.65
C LEU A 8 -7.97 -7.92 -13.96
N TYR A 9 -7.70 -7.17 -15.02
CA TYR A 9 -8.27 -7.40 -16.36
C TYR A 9 -7.84 -8.77 -16.91
N ILE A 10 -6.55 -9.09 -16.89
CA ILE A 10 -6.04 -10.39 -17.33
C ILE A 10 -6.69 -11.52 -16.52
N HIS A 11 -6.79 -11.35 -15.21
CA HIS A 11 -7.40 -12.37 -14.36
C HIS A 11 -8.89 -12.58 -14.68
N ALA A 12 -9.63 -11.50 -14.94
CA ALA A 12 -11.03 -11.58 -15.38
C ALA A 12 -11.18 -12.28 -16.74
N LEU A 13 -10.29 -12.00 -17.70
CA LEU A 13 -10.29 -12.67 -19.01
C LEU A 13 -10.04 -14.18 -18.89
N LEU A 14 -9.06 -14.58 -18.07
CA LEU A 14 -8.78 -15.99 -17.78
C LEU A 14 -10.01 -16.70 -17.19
N VAL A 15 -10.69 -16.08 -16.23
CA VAL A 15 -11.92 -16.63 -15.61
C VAL A 15 -13.07 -16.71 -16.61
N ALA A 16 -13.16 -15.74 -17.53
CA ALA A 16 -14.15 -15.74 -18.61
C ALA A 16 -13.76 -16.63 -19.81
N CYS A 17 -12.66 -17.39 -19.72
CA CYS A 17 -12.12 -18.22 -20.79
C CYS A 17 -11.80 -17.44 -22.09
N VAL A 18 -11.41 -16.17 -21.95
CA VAL A 18 -10.93 -15.33 -23.06
C VAL A 18 -9.40 -15.29 -22.99
N ASP A 19 -8.73 -15.49 -24.12
CA ASP A 19 -7.27 -15.47 -24.17
C ASP A 19 -6.72 -14.05 -23.98
N PRO A 20 -6.00 -13.76 -22.86
CA PRO A 20 -5.43 -12.44 -22.63
C PRO A 20 -4.19 -12.15 -23.49
N ARG A 21 -3.64 -13.15 -24.20
CA ARG A 21 -2.49 -12.97 -25.11
C ARG A 21 -2.90 -12.50 -26.50
N ASP A 22 -4.18 -12.62 -26.85
CA ASP A 22 -4.77 -12.13 -28.10
C ASP A 22 -6.04 -11.30 -27.83
N PHE A 23 -5.89 -10.30 -26.95
CA PHE A 23 -6.99 -9.39 -26.65
C PHE A 23 -7.02 -8.26 -27.68
N TYR A 24 -7.83 -8.41 -28.73
CA TYR A 24 -7.90 -7.48 -29.87
C TYR A 24 -6.52 -7.23 -30.52
N GLY A 25 -5.69 -8.27 -30.62
CA GLY A 25 -4.33 -8.16 -31.16
C GLY A 25 -3.28 -7.61 -30.17
N HIS A 26 -3.63 -7.46 -28.89
CA HIS A 26 -2.71 -7.08 -27.83
C HIS A 26 -2.42 -8.25 -26.88
N ASP A 27 -1.14 -8.50 -26.61
CA ASP A 27 -0.70 -9.44 -25.57
C ASP A 27 -0.61 -8.70 -24.23
N LEU A 28 -1.70 -8.76 -23.47
CA LEU A 28 -1.79 -8.13 -22.16
C LEU A 28 -0.86 -8.80 -21.14
N VAL A 29 -0.59 -10.10 -21.30
CA VAL A 29 0.31 -10.86 -20.43
C VAL A 29 1.74 -10.35 -20.60
N GLN A 30 2.16 -10.12 -21.84
CA GLN A 30 3.48 -9.53 -22.13
C GLN A 30 3.59 -8.09 -21.61
N GLU A 31 2.52 -7.30 -21.69
CA GLU A 31 2.50 -5.95 -21.14
C GLU A 31 2.66 -5.97 -19.60
N LEU A 32 1.96 -6.87 -18.91
CA LEU A 32 2.11 -7.06 -17.47
C LEU A 32 3.53 -7.53 -17.11
N ARG A 33 4.12 -8.45 -17.89
CA ARG A 33 5.49 -8.95 -17.68
C ARG A 33 6.50 -7.81 -17.72
N LYS A 34 6.44 -6.95 -18.73
CA LYS A 34 7.30 -5.76 -18.85
C LYS A 34 7.16 -4.85 -17.64
N SER A 35 5.94 -4.68 -17.14
CA SER A 35 5.69 -3.87 -15.95
C SER A 35 6.32 -4.46 -14.68
N VAL A 36 6.26 -5.79 -14.51
CA VAL A 36 6.91 -6.48 -13.39
C VAL A 36 8.44 -6.42 -13.50
N GLU A 37 9.01 -6.52 -14.70
CA GLU A 37 10.45 -6.42 -14.92
C GLU A 37 11.02 -5.01 -14.69
N THR A 38 10.25 -3.98 -15.08
CA THR A 38 10.60 -2.57 -14.84
C THR A 38 10.35 -2.14 -13.39
N GLY A 39 9.47 -2.83 -12.67
CA GLY A 39 9.31 -2.69 -11.22
C GLY A 39 10.62 -3.01 -10.49
N GLY A 40 10.98 -2.19 -9.51
CA GLY A 40 12.20 -2.35 -8.72
C GLY A 40 12.21 -3.64 -7.87
N SER A 41 12.91 -3.59 -6.73
CA SER A 41 13.07 -4.76 -5.85
C SER A 41 11.75 -5.26 -5.24
N TYR A 42 10.76 -4.37 -5.10
CA TYR A 42 9.44 -4.72 -4.59
C TYR A 42 8.43 -4.80 -5.74
N SER A 43 7.79 -5.95 -5.89
CA SER A 43 6.65 -6.15 -6.79
C SER A 43 5.45 -6.65 -5.98
N ASN A 44 4.26 -6.13 -6.27
CA ASN A 44 3.03 -6.65 -5.65
C ASN A 44 2.88 -8.13 -6.05
N PRO A 45 2.85 -9.09 -5.08
CA PRO A 45 2.79 -10.53 -5.38
C PRO A 45 1.60 -10.93 -6.26
N PHE A 46 0.51 -10.15 -6.21
CA PHE A 46 -0.65 -10.34 -7.07
C PHE A 46 -0.29 -10.31 -8.57
N LEU A 47 0.63 -9.44 -8.99
CA LEU A 47 1.05 -9.33 -10.39
C LEU A 47 1.74 -10.61 -10.89
N ILE A 48 2.58 -11.19 -10.04
CA ILE A 48 3.32 -12.43 -10.33
C ILE A 48 2.36 -13.62 -10.36
N LEU A 49 1.39 -13.67 -9.45
CA LEU A 49 0.34 -14.69 -9.45
C LEU A 49 -0.49 -14.66 -10.74
N VAL A 50 -0.86 -13.47 -11.22
CA VAL A 50 -1.62 -13.33 -12.48
C VAL A 50 -0.81 -13.80 -13.67
N LEU A 51 0.49 -13.47 -13.76
CA LEU A 51 1.37 -13.98 -14.81
C LEU A 51 1.45 -15.51 -14.78
N CYS A 52 1.59 -16.11 -13.58
CA CYS A 52 1.59 -17.56 -13.40
C CYS A 52 0.29 -18.21 -13.88
N ASN A 53 -0.87 -17.65 -13.48
CA ASN A 53 -2.18 -18.13 -13.91
C ASN A 53 -2.40 -17.99 -15.42
N ALA A 54 -1.76 -17.01 -16.06
CA ALA A 54 -1.77 -16.83 -17.51
C ALA A 54 -0.79 -17.76 -18.26
N GLY A 55 -0.17 -18.71 -17.56
CA GLY A 55 0.79 -19.66 -18.13
C GLY A 55 2.14 -19.04 -18.52
N ASP A 56 2.48 -17.88 -17.96
CA ASP A 56 3.75 -17.22 -18.24
C ASP A 56 4.91 -17.90 -17.49
N ALA A 57 6.12 -17.88 -18.08
CA ALA A 57 7.28 -18.58 -17.52
C ALA A 57 7.82 -17.86 -16.28
N MET A 58 7.67 -18.45 -15.09
CA MET A 58 8.19 -17.86 -13.85
C MET A 58 9.72 -17.89 -13.80
N THR A 59 10.33 -16.78 -13.41
CA THR A 59 11.80 -16.64 -13.29
C THR A 59 12.26 -16.77 -11.83
N VAL A 60 13.56 -17.02 -11.61
CA VAL A 60 14.15 -17.01 -10.25
C VAL A 60 13.89 -15.69 -9.54
N ARG A 61 13.97 -14.57 -10.28
CA ARG A 61 13.72 -13.23 -9.75
C ARG A 61 12.27 -13.03 -9.30
N ASP A 62 11.31 -13.69 -9.95
CA ASP A 62 9.90 -13.64 -9.52
C ASP A 62 9.72 -14.36 -8.18
N VAL A 63 10.37 -15.51 -8.02
CA VAL A 63 10.38 -16.24 -6.74
C VAL A 63 11.02 -15.38 -5.66
N GLU A 64 12.18 -14.80 -5.91
CA GLU A 64 12.86 -13.90 -4.96
C GLU A 64 11.99 -12.72 -4.53
N ARG A 65 11.26 -12.10 -5.47
CA ARG A 65 10.34 -11.00 -5.18
C ARG A 65 9.17 -11.43 -4.30
N VAL A 66 8.58 -12.60 -4.57
CA VAL A 66 7.48 -13.14 -3.75
C VAL A 66 8.00 -13.56 -2.37
N THR A 67 9.15 -14.23 -2.29
CA THR A 67 9.78 -14.62 -1.02
C THR A 67 10.15 -13.40 -0.20
N PHE A 68 10.75 -12.38 -0.80
CA PHE A 68 11.02 -11.11 -0.13
C PHE A 68 9.74 -10.44 0.38
N ALA A 69 8.68 -10.43 -0.44
CA ALA A 69 7.39 -9.90 -0.03
C ALA A 69 6.76 -10.70 1.13
N TYR A 70 6.93 -12.02 1.17
CA TYR A 70 6.47 -12.91 2.24
C TYR A 70 7.29 -12.75 3.53
N ASP A 71 8.62 -12.73 3.42
CA ASP A 71 9.52 -12.57 4.56
C ASP A 71 9.39 -11.17 5.18
N SER A 72 9.14 -10.15 4.36
CA SER A 72 8.81 -8.81 4.87
C SER A 72 7.42 -8.71 5.53
N GLN A 73 6.53 -9.71 5.37
CA GLN A 73 5.31 -9.80 6.20
C GLN A 73 5.61 -10.29 7.62
N HIS A 74 6.72 -11.01 7.84
CA HIS A 74 7.23 -11.28 9.19
C HIS A 74 7.90 -10.02 9.74
N ARG A 75 7.12 -8.96 9.97
CA ARG A 75 7.58 -7.92 10.88
C ARG A 75 7.63 -8.52 12.29
N PRO A 76 8.68 -8.23 13.08
CA PRO A 76 8.55 -8.33 14.52
C PRO A 76 7.35 -7.46 14.93
N PHE A 77 6.56 -7.97 15.86
CA PHE A 77 5.68 -7.13 16.66
C PHE A 77 6.57 -6.04 17.27
N TRP A 78 6.59 -4.84 16.70
CA TRP A 78 7.36 -3.72 17.27
C TRP A 78 6.77 -3.48 18.64
N THR A 79 7.53 -3.78 19.70
CA THR A 79 7.10 -3.47 21.06
C THR A 79 7.06 -1.96 21.20
N GLU A 80 6.16 -1.43 22.05
CA GLU A 80 5.98 0.01 22.25
C GLU A 80 7.32 0.74 22.54
N ASP A 81 8.29 0.02 23.10
CA ASP A 81 9.63 0.51 23.45
C ASP A 81 10.50 0.88 22.24
N GLU A 82 10.49 0.11 21.14
CA GLU A 82 11.31 0.41 19.95
C GLU A 82 10.79 1.64 19.19
N ILE A 83 9.48 1.87 19.23
CA ILE A 83 8.86 3.04 18.60
C ILE A 83 9.19 4.31 19.39
N VAL A 84 9.23 4.22 20.72
CA VAL A 84 9.62 5.33 21.60
C VAL A 84 11.09 5.68 21.41
N GLN A 85 11.98 4.68 21.31
CA GLN A 85 13.40 4.89 21.03
C GLN A 85 13.62 5.66 19.72
N ASN A 86 12.95 5.26 18.64
CA ASN A 86 13.08 5.89 17.32
C ASN A 86 12.41 7.28 17.22
N LEU A 87 11.40 7.56 18.05
CA LEU A 87 10.81 8.90 18.16
C LEU A 87 11.69 9.86 18.97
N MET A 88 12.50 9.33 19.90
CA MET A 88 13.37 10.11 20.78
C MET A 88 14.78 10.30 20.22
N ASP A 89 15.23 9.46 19.30
CA ASP A 89 16.57 9.55 18.71
C ASP A 89 16.54 10.30 17.35
N VAL A 90 16.36 11.62 17.41
CA VAL A 90 16.51 12.47 16.21
C VAL A 90 18.00 12.79 16.02
N HIS A 91 18.75 11.84 15.48
CA HIS A 91 20.05 12.07 14.86
C HIS A 91 19.93 11.85 13.35
N GLY A 92 19.74 12.93 12.59
CA GLY A 92 19.67 12.86 11.13
C GLY A 92 18.96 14.03 10.45
N GLU A 93 18.97 14.02 9.12
CA GLU A 93 18.23 14.96 8.30
C GLU A 93 16.71 14.75 8.42
N THR A 94 15.97 15.86 8.48
CA THR A 94 14.52 15.85 8.74
C THR A 94 13.76 16.59 7.64
N ILE A 95 12.52 16.18 7.42
CA ILE A 95 11.56 16.78 6.50
C ILE A 95 10.33 17.23 7.27
N THR A 96 9.68 18.31 6.83
CA THR A 96 8.38 18.73 7.35
C THR A 96 7.28 18.30 6.40
N VAL A 97 6.37 17.46 6.88
CA VAL A 97 5.22 16.96 6.13
C VAL A 97 3.96 17.69 6.59
N ARG A 98 3.14 18.16 5.65
CA ARG A 98 1.79 18.65 5.93
C ARG A 98 0.80 17.51 5.78
N PHE A 99 0.36 16.93 6.89
CA PHE A 99 -0.63 15.87 6.92
C PHE A 99 -2.03 16.46 7.10
N SER A 100 -3.02 15.99 6.35
CA SER A 100 -4.40 16.43 6.50
C SER A 100 -5.37 15.26 6.43
N VAL A 101 -6.47 15.34 7.18
CA VAL A 101 -7.56 14.36 7.18
C VAL A 101 -8.85 15.10 6.92
N TRP A 102 -9.64 14.64 5.95
CA TRP A 102 -10.95 15.17 5.58
C TRP A 102 -11.95 14.01 5.48
N MET A 103 -13.23 14.29 5.73
CA MET A 103 -14.33 13.33 5.55
C MET A 103 -15.26 13.85 4.46
N GLY A 104 -15.37 13.13 3.34
CA GLY A 104 -16.20 13.51 2.19
C GLY A 104 -15.75 14.81 1.49
N GLY A 105 -16.66 15.42 0.71
CA GLY A 105 -16.41 16.66 -0.03
C GLY A 105 -16.42 17.95 0.81
N GLN A 106 -16.64 17.85 2.14
CA GLN A 106 -16.70 19.01 3.02
C GLN A 106 -15.32 19.31 3.63
N VAL A 107 -14.56 20.14 2.92
CA VAL A 107 -13.23 20.65 3.32
C VAL A 107 -13.23 21.31 4.71
N ASN A 108 -14.38 21.78 5.19
CA ASN A 108 -14.51 22.49 6.47
C ASN A 108 -14.33 21.58 7.71
N GLN A 109 -14.34 20.24 7.54
CA GLN A 109 -13.96 19.29 8.59
C GLN A 109 -12.50 18.84 8.48
N ALA A 110 -11.75 19.40 7.52
CA ALA A 110 -10.36 19.05 7.31
C ALA A 110 -9.51 19.53 8.49
N ARG A 111 -8.83 18.58 9.14
CA ARG A 111 -7.80 18.90 10.12
C ARG A 111 -6.44 18.74 9.44
N SER A 112 -5.56 19.71 9.63
CA SER A 112 -4.21 19.71 9.06
C SER A 112 -3.17 19.90 10.14
N TRP A 113 -2.09 19.12 10.08
CA TRP A 113 -0.95 19.19 10.97
C TRP A 113 0.34 19.32 10.16
N ARG A 114 1.32 20.06 10.71
CA ARG A 114 2.70 20.06 10.20
C ARG A 114 3.53 19.20 11.14
N VAL A 115 4.08 18.12 10.60
CA VAL A 115 4.78 17.11 11.38
C VAL A 115 6.20 17.00 10.86
N LYS A 116 7.19 17.07 11.75
CA LYS A 116 8.61 16.95 11.42
C LYS A 116 9.04 15.49 11.55
N MET A 117 9.53 14.90 10.47
CA MET A 117 9.87 13.48 10.33
C MET A 117 11.31 13.32 9.87
N CYS A 118 11.93 12.16 10.12
CA CYS A 118 13.21 11.80 9.50
C CYS A 118 13.01 11.47 8.01
N LEU A 119 14.02 11.69 7.15
CA LEU A 119 13.89 11.47 5.70
C LEU A 119 13.47 10.05 5.28
N ASN A 120 13.81 9.02 6.07
CA ASN A 120 13.44 7.62 5.81
C ASN A 120 12.11 7.20 6.48
N SER A 121 11.29 8.16 6.88
CA SER A 121 10.00 7.88 7.52
C SER A 121 8.93 7.52 6.51
N THR A 122 8.00 6.65 6.91
CA THR A 122 6.80 6.32 6.12
C THR A 122 5.63 7.22 6.52
N ILE A 123 4.57 7.25 5.70
CA ILE A 123 3.33 7.95 6.05
C ILE A 123 2.68 7.39 7.33
N TYR A 124 2.90 6.11 7.65
CA TYR A 124 2.40 5.50 8.88
C TYR A 124 3.07 6.11 10.13
N HIS A 125 4.37 6.44 10.08
CA HIS A 125 5.02 7.15 11.17
C HIS A 125 4.40 8.55 11.40
N VAL A 126 4.00 9.23 10.32
CA VAL A 126 3.29 10.52 10.42
C VAL A 126 1.94 10.34 11.10
N ILE A 127 1.16 9.33 10.68
CA ILE A 127 -0.16 9.04 11.27
C ILE A 127 -0.03 8.71 12.75
N GLU A 128 0.88 7.81 13.12
CA GLU A 128 1.12 7.46 14.52
C GLU A 128 1.53 8.67 15.35
N THR A 129 2.38 9.54 14.81
CA THR A 129 2.80 10.77 15.50
C THR A 129 1.59 11.67 15.76
N VAL A 130 0.71 11.84 14.77
CA VAL A 130 -0.51 12.64 14.92
C VAL A 130 -1.49 11.99 15.91
N ASP A 131 -1.69 10.67 15.84
CA ASP A 131 -2.60 9.95 16.73
C ASP A 131 -2.15 10.03 18.20
N LYS A 132 -0.84 9.85 18.45
CA LYS A 132 -0.25 9.98 19.79
C LYS A 132 -0.42 11.39 20.36
N VAL A 133 -0.17 12.42 19.54
CA VAL A 133 -0.20 13.82 20.00
C VAL A 133 -1.62 14.37 20.15
N VAL A 134 -2.55 13.96 19.28
CA VAL A 134 -3.85 14.62 19.15
C VAL A 134 -5.01 13.76 19.65
N ASN A 135 -4.98 12.45 19.42
CA ASN A 135 -6.19 11.62 19.46
C ASN A 135 -6.17 10.47 20.47
N LYS A 136 -5.10 10.28 21.26
CA LYS A 136 -5.01 9.27 22.33
C LYS A 136 -5.44 7.87 21.88
N ARG A 137 -4.89 7.34 20.78
CA ARG A 137 -5.17 6.00 20.24
C ARG A 137 -6.61 5.83 19.72
N LYS A 138 -6.98 6.59 18.69
CA LYS A 138 -8.25 6.40 17.98
C LYS A 138 -8.07 6.09 16.50
N VAL A 139 -6.88 5.64 16.13
CA VAL A 139 -6.56 5.15 14.80
C VAL A 139 -6.46 3.64 14.86
N GLU A 140 -7.17 2.95 13.96
CA GLU A 140 -7.17 1.50 13.86
C GLU A 140 -6.63 1.07 12.50
N TYR A 141 -5.93 -0.05 12.51
CA TYR A 141 -5.31 -0.62 11.32
C TYR A 141 -5.63 -2.10 11.22
N ASP A 142 -5.88 -2.54 9.99
CA ASP A 142 -5.85 -3.96 9.64
C ASP A 142 -4.61 -4.27 8.80
N VAL A 143 -4.15 -5.52 8.89
CA VAL A 143 -3.04 -6.00 8.07
C VAL A 143 -3.61 -6.87 6.95
N VAL A 144 -3.55 -6.36 5.73
CA VAL A 144 -3.99 -7.09 4.53
C VAL A 144 -2.76 -7.34 3.65
N TYR A 145 -2.45 -8.62 3.41
CA TYR A 145 -1.22 -9.02 2.71
C TYR A 145 0.05 -8.36 3.28
N GLY A 146 0.17 -8.29 4.61
CA GLY A 146 1.33 -7.75 5.31
C GLY A 146 1.50 -6.23 5.21
N LYS A 147 0.51 -5.52 4.65
CA LYS A 147 0.47 -4.07 4.61
C LYS A 147 -0.55 -3.56 5.61
N PRO A 148 -0.20 -2.57 6.44
CA PRO A 148 -1.19 -1.90 7.27
C PRO A 148 -2.11 -1.08 6.37
N PHE A 149 -3.41 -1.21 6.59
CA PHE A 149 -4.46 -0.40 6.00
C PHE A 149 -5.16 0.33 7.14
N LEU A 150 -5.32 1.63 6.99
CA LEU A 150 -6.09 2.44 7.93
C LEU A 150 -7.55 2.03 7.82
N THR A 151 -8.13 1.48 8.88
CA THR A 151 -9.53 1.01 8.89
C THR A 151 -10.43 1.85 9.76
N ALA A 152 -9.88 2.63 10.70
CA ALA A 152 -10.65 3.65 11.39
C ALA A 152 -9.82 4.87 11.76
N TRP A 153 -10.48 6.03 11.76
CA TRP A 153 -9.94 7.27 12.31
C TRP A 153 -10.96 7.96 13.20
N ASN A 154 -10.61 8.19 14.47
CA ASN A 154 -11.47 8.84 15.47
C ASN A 154 -12.84 8.12 15.62
N GLY A 155 -12.82 6.78 15.61
CA GLY A 155 -14.03 5.94 15.72
C GLY A 155 -14.91 5.91 14.47
N LYS A 156 -14.43 6.46 13.34
CA LYS A 156 -15.07 6.32 12.03
C LYS A 156 -14.38 5.19 11.28
N GLN A 157 -15.03 4.03 11.27
CA GLN A 157 -14.56 2.83 10.59
C GLN A 157 -14.90 2.85 9.11
N ASP A 158 -14.14 2.11 8.32
CA ASP A 158 -14.52 1.72 6.97
C ASP A 158 -15.80 0.88 6.99
N ASP A 159 -16.65 1.10 6.00
CA ASP A 159 -17.84 0.30 5.74
C ASP A 159 -17.91 0.06 4.22
N PRO A 160 -17.37 -1.07 3.75
CA PRO A 160 -17.36 -1.42 2.34
C PRO A 160 -18.74 -1.59 1.74
N GLU A 161 -19.73 -2.06 2.52
CA GLU A 161 -21.11 -2.24 2.06
C GLU A 161 -21.78 -0.89 1.81
N MET A 162 -21.42 0.11 2.61
CA MET A 162 -21.88 1.49 2.47
C MET A 162 -20.99 2.35 1.57
N GLY A 163 -19.94 1.76 0.96
CA GLY A 163 -19.02 2.44 0.05
C GLY A 163 -18.14 3.50 0.70
N THR A 164 -17.88 3.39 2.01
CA THR A 164 -17.04 4.33 2.77
C THR A 164 -15.70 3.72 3.12
N PHE A 165 -14.62 4.43 2.77
CA PHE A 165 -13.24 3.95 2.95
C PHE A 165 -12.29 5.10 3.28
N TRP A 166 -11.23 4.79 4.04
CA TRP A 166 -10.09 5.68 4.24
C TRP A 166 -9.05 5.49 3.13
N PHE A 167 -8.72 6.59 2.44
CA PHE A 167 -7.66 6.62 1.43
C PHE A 167 -6.52 7.53 1.85
N VAL A 168 -5.29 7.02 1.75
CA VAL A 168 -4.07 7.80 1.89
C VAL A 168 -3.57 8.18 0.50
N TYR A 169 -3.39 9.47 0.25
CA TYR A 169 -2.82 9.95 -1.01
C TYR A 169 -1.86 11.12 -0.78
N LEU A 170 -0.93 11.29 -1.71
CA LEU A 170 -0.07 12.48 -1.78
C LEU A 170 -0.80 13.58 -2.55
N LYS A 171 -1.05 14.71 -1.89
CA LYS A 171 -1.64 15.88 -2.55
C LYS A 171 -0.54 16.62 -3.33
N THR A 172 -0.62 16.59 -4.66
CA THR A 172 0.22 17.43 -5.55
C THR A 172 -0.31 18.85 -5.65
#